data_AF-A0A3M9YWX5-F1
#
_entry.id   AF-A0A3M9YWX5-F1
#
_cell.length_a   1.000
_cell.length_b   1.000
_cell.length_c   1.000
_cell.angle_alpha   90.00
_cell.angle_beta   90.00
_cell.angle_gamma   90.00
#
_symmetry.space_group_name_H-M   'P 1'
#
loop_
_entity.id
_entity.type
_entity.pdbx_description
1 polymer ?
#
loop_
_entity_poly.entity_id
_entity_poly.type
_entity_poly.pdbx_seq_one_letter_code
_entity_poly.pdbx_strand_id
1 'polypeptide(L)'
;MIGKALASQLRTLSLSIEQFNQTIEQLFAQMPDANLFVALPGAGEHLAPRLLLAFGEERSRFTTAQDLMQYAGIAPVTERSGKKDWVHWRWSCPKFLRQTFVEWAEQSR
;
A
#
# COMPACT_ATOMS: atom_id res chain seq x y z
N MET A 1 -14.05 13.12 32.18
CA MET A 1 -15.00 13.37 31.07
C MET A 1 -14.38 13.12 29.70
N ILE A 2 -13.17 13.62 29.42
CA ILE A 2 -12.47 13.40 28.13
C ILE A 2 -12.29 11.91 27.79
N GLY A 3 -11.84 11.07 28.74
CA GLY A 3 -11.66 9.63 28.48
C GLY A 3 -12.94 8.90 28.06
N LYS A 4 -14.10 9.25 28.64
CA LYS A 4 -15.40 8.68 28.24
C LYS A 4 -15.81 9.15 26.84
N ALA A 5 -15.55 10.42 26.50
CA ALA A 5 -15.82 10.97 25.18
C ALA A 5 -14.96 10.30 24.09
N LEU A 6 -13.65 10.17 24.32
CA LEU A 6 -12.73 9.48 23.40
C LEU A 6 -13.09 8.00 23.24
N ALA A 7 -13.43 7.30 24.32
CA ALA A 7 -13.87 5.91 24.25
C ALA A 7 -15.15 5.75 23.41
N SER A 8 -16.08 6.70 23.50
CA SER A 8 -17.29 6.70 22.65
C SER A 8 -16.93 6.87 21.18
N GLN A 9 -16.07 7.83 20.85
CA GLN A 9 -15.61 8.07 19.48
C GLN A 9 -14.87 6.86 18.90
N LEU A 10 -13.98 6.22 19.68
CA LEU A 10 -13.26 5.02 19.26
C LEU A 10 -14.21 3.88 18.89
N ARG A 11 -15.29 3.67 19.68
CA ARG A 11 -16.29 2.64 19.38
C ARG A 11 -17.00 2.91 18.06
N THR A 12 -17.41 4.16 17.83
CA THR A 12 -18.05 4.55 16.56
C THR A 12 -17.12 4.33 15.38
N LEU A 13 -15.86 4.77 15.48
CA LEU A 13 -14.87 4.58 14.42
C LEU A 13 -14.61 3.09 14.15
N SER A 14 -14.58 2.25 15.19
CA SER A 14 -14.41 0.81 15.03
C SER A 14 -15.54 0.18 14.22
N LEU A 15 -16.79 0.60 14.45
CA LEU A 15 -17.95 0.14 13.67
C LEU A 15 -17.84 0.59 12.21
N SER A 16 -17.42 1.82 11.95
CA SER A 16 -17.22 2.32 10.59
C SER A 16 -16.09 1.59 9.86
N ILE A 17 -14.98 1.28 10.55
CA ILE A 17 -13.88 0.48 9.99
C ILE A 17 -14.38 -0.89 9.55
N GLU A 18 -15.20 -1.55 10.37
CA GLU A 18 -15.78 -2.84 10.04
C GLU A 18 -16.67 -2.78 8.78
N GLN A 19 -17.50 -1.73 8.67
CA GLN A 19 -18.32 -1.50 7.47
C GLN A 19 -17.46 -1.27 6.22
N PHE A 20 -16.36 -0.53 6.33
CA PHE A 20 -15.43 -0.35 5.24
C PHE A 20 -14.73 -1.66 4.86
N ASN A 21 -14.30 -2.46 5.83
CA ASN A 21 -13.69 -3.76 5.56
C ASN A 21 -14.61 -4.67 4.75
N GLN A 22 -15.88 -4.79 5.15
CA GLN A 22 -16.88 -5.59 4.43
C GLN A 22 -17.11 -5.07 3.01
N THR A 23 -17.17 -3.75 2.84
CA THR A 23 -17.32 -3.14 1.52
C THR A 23 -16.10 -3.40 0.63
N ILE A 24 -14.89 -3.27 1.19
CA ILE A 24 -13.64 -3.54 0.49
C ILE A 24 -13.57 -5.01 0.07
N GLU A 25 -13.92 -5.95 0.94
CA GLU A 25 -13.93 -7.37 0.63
C GLU A 25 -14.87 -7.69 -0.54
N GLN A 26 -16.10 -7.15 -0.50
CA GLN A 26 -17.09 -7.34 -1.57
C GLN A 26 -16.63 -6.77 -2.91
N LEU A 27 -16.05 -5.56 -2.91
CA LEU A 27 -15.54 -4.95 -4.13
C LEU A 27 -14.30 -5.67 -4.65
N PHE A 28 -13.38 -6.04 -3.76
CA PHE A 28 -12.17 -6.76 -4.11
C PHE A 28 -12.47 -8.11 -4.73
N ALA A 29 -13.43 -8.87 -4.20
CA ALA A 29 -13.84 -10.16 -4.76
C ALA A 29 -14.37 -10.07 -6.21
N GLN A 30 -14.84 -8.89 -6.63
CA GLN A 30 -15.33 -8.64 -7.99
C GLN A 30 -14.21 -8.21 -8.96
N MET A 31 -13.01 -7.91 -8.47
CA MET A 31 -11.91 -7.45 -9.30
C MET A 31 -11.32 -8.61 -10.12
N PRO A 32 -11.05 -8.42 -11.43
CA PRO A 32 -10.50 -9.49 -12.29
C PRO A 32 -9.19 -10.10 -11.76
N ASP A 33 -8.37 -9.30 -11.10
CA ASP A 33 -7.05 -9.72 -10.61
C ASP A 33 -7.05 -10.14 -9.14
N ALA A 34 -8.20 -10.18 -8.46
CA ALA A 34 -8.24 -10.43 -7.02
C ALA A 34 -7.47 -11.71 -6.64
N ASN A 35 -7.68 -12.78 -7.40
CA ASN A 35 -7.02 -14.07 -7.21
C ASN A 35 -5.49 -14.00 -7.34
N LEU A 36 -4.97 -13.13 -8.22
CA LEU A 36 -3.52 -12.94 -8.36
C LEU A 36 -2.92 -12.38 -7.07
N PHE A 37 -3.58 -11.40 -6.46
CA PHE A 37 -3.09 -10.74 -5.25
C PHE A 37 -3.36 -11.56 -3.98
N VAL A 38 -4.44 -12.35 -3.94
CA VAL A 38 -4.70 -13.31 -2.86
C VAL A 38 -3.64 -14.40 -2.82
N ALA A 39 -3.15 -14.84 -3.98
CA ALA A 39 -2.13 -15.88 -4.08
C ALA A 39 -0.73 -15.43 -3.65
N LEU A 40 -0.51 -14.12 -3.44
CA LEU A 40 0.78 -13.62 -3.00
C LEU A 40 1.05 -14.04 -1.53
N PRO A 41 2.24 -14.58 -1.23
CA PRO A 41 2.61 -14.92 0.14
C PRO A 41 2.54 -13.67 1.02
N GLY A 42 2.03 -13.80 2.24
CA GLY A 42 1.94 -12.68 3.20
C GLY A 42 0.96 -11.56 2.85
N ALA A 43 0.20 -11.64 1.75
CA ALA A 43 -0.76 -10.59 1.40
C ALA A 43 -2.01 -10.60 2.30
N GLY A 44 -2.58 -11.78 2.54
CA GLY A 44 -3.77 -11.92 3.40
C GLY A 44 -4.96 -11.05 2.96
N GLU A 45 -5.96 -10.95 3.82
CA GLU A 45 -7.24 -10.27 3.50
C GLU A 45 -7.10 -8.75 3.35
N HIS A 46 -6.15 -8.14 4.07
CA HIS A 46 -5.99 -6.68 4.10
C HIS A 46 -4.94 -6.15 3.13
N LEU A 47 -3.80 -6.82 2.93
CA LEU A 47 -2.78 -6.32 1.99
C LEU A 47 -3.08 -6.73 0.55
N ALA A 48 -3.78 -7.85 0.28
CA ALA A 48 -4.16 -8.21 -1.09
C ALA A 48 -4.96 -7.11 -1.82
N PRO A 49 -6.07 -6.56 -1.28
CA PRO A 49 -6.79 -5.45 -1.92
C PRO A 49 -5.95 -4.18 -2.02
N ARG A 50 -5.12 -3.90 -1.01
CA ARG A 50 -4.23 -2.74 -0.99
C ARG A 50 -3.13 -2.82 -2.06
N LEU A 51 -2.58 -4.01 -2.28
CA LEU A 51 -1.60 -4.30 -3.32
C LEU A 51 -2.27 -4.16 -4.69
N LEU A 52 -3.45 -4.72 -4.91
CA LEU A 52 -4.19 -4.55 -6.16
C LEU A 52 -4.37 -3.06 -6.51
N LEU A 53 -4.80 -2.25 -5.54
CA LEU A 53 -4.97 -0.81 -5.69
C LEU A 53 -3.63 -0.11 -6.04
N ALA A 54 -2.50 -0.58 -5.53
CA ALA A 54 -1.20 0.03 -5.81
C ALA A 54 -0.83 -0.01 -7.30
N PHE A 55 -1.27 -1.05 -8.02
CA PHE A 55 -1.14 -1.15 -9.47
C PHE A 55 -2.28 -0.41 -10.19
N GLY A 56 -3.50 -0.46 -9.64
CA GLY A 56 -4.69 0.15 -10.23
C GLY A 56 -5.18 -0.61 -11.46
N GLU A 57 -6.23 -0.08 -12.10
CA GLU A 57 -6.89 -0.73 -13.24
C GLU A 57 -6.24 -0.40 -14.59
N GLU A 58 -5.55 0.74 -14.70
CA GLU A 58 -4.85 1.15 -15.92
C GLU A 58 -3.53 0.39 -16.08
N ARG A 59 -3.54 -0.71 -16.84
CA ARG A 59 -2.36 -1.57 -17.03
C ARG A 59 -1.19 -0.91 -17.75
N SER A 60 -1.47 0.11 -18.56
CA SER A 60 -0.45 0.89 -19.28
C SER A 60 0.24 1.94 -18.41
N ARG A 61 -0.23 2.18 -17.17
CA ARG A 61 0.29 3.24 -16.30
C ARG A 61 1.79 3.12 -16.04
N PHE A 62 2.30 1.90 -15.92
CA PHE A 62 3.72 1.62 -15.71
C PHE A 62 4.22 0.74 -16.86
N THR A 63 5.25 1.21 -17.57
CA THR A 63 5.83 0.44 -18.69
C THR A 63 6.72 -0.67 -18.16
N THR A 64 7.38 -0.43 -17.03
CA THR A 64 8.27 -1.39 -16.39
C THR A 64 8.00 -1.48 -14.88
N ALA A 65 8.41 -2.60 -14.27
CA ALA A 65 8.38 -2.74 -12.80
C ALA A 65 9.23 -1.65 -12.11
N GLN A 66 10.29 -1.16 -12.77
CA GLN A 66 11.14 -0.09 -12.25
C GLN A 66 10.36 1.22 -12.12
N ASP A 67 9.46 1.54 -13.05
CA ASP A 67 8.63 2.74 -13.01
C ASP A 67 7.75 2.75 -11.75
N LEU A 68 7.12 1.59 -11.44
CA LEU A 68 6.33 1.42 -10.23
C LEU A 68 7.20 1.56 -8.98
N MET A 69 8.37 0.91 -8.92
CA MET A 69 9.25 1.00 -7.76
C MET A 69 9.75 2.43 -7.54
N GLN A 70 10.02 3.19 -8.60
CA GLN A 70 10.37 4.60 -8.51
C GLN A 70 9.19 5.45 -8.03
N TYR A 71 8.00 5.25 -8.58
CA TYR A 71 6.79 5.98 -8.20
C TYR A 71 6.40 5.71 -6.74
N ALA A 72 6.39 4.43 -6.32
CA ALA A 72 6.13 4.02 -4.94
C ALA A 72 7.26 4.44 -3.98
N GLY A 73 8.40 4.90 -4.51
CA GLY A 73 9.54 5.35 -3.72
C GLY A 73 10.25 4.21 -2.98
N ILE A 74 10.21 3.01 -3.55
CA ILE A 74 10.96 1.82 -3.16
C ILE A 74 12.35 1.83 -3.82
N ALA A 75 12.41 2.20 -5.11
CA ALA A 75 13.69 2.33 -5.79
C ALA A 75 14.50 3.49 -5.18
N PRO A 76 15.81 3.28 -4.90
CA PRO A 76 16.66 4.32 -4.36
C PRO A 76 16.93 5.42 -5.41
N VAL A 77 17.37 6.58 -4.93
CA VAL A 77 17.86 7.69 -5.74
C VAL A 77 19.36 7.72 -5.62
N THR A 78 20.04 7.77 -6.77
CA THR A 78 21.49 7.98 -6.85
C THR A 78 21.75 9.37 -7.39
N GLU A 79 22.49 10.17 -6.64
CA GLU A 79 22.86 11.53 -7.04
C GLU A 79 24.39 11.63 -7.14
N ARG A 80 24.86 12.11 -8.30
CA ARG A 80 26.29 12.25 -8.61
C ARG A 80 26.57 13.64 -9.17
N SER A 81 27.50 14.36 -8.55
CA SER A 81 27.89 15.73 -8.95
C SER A 81 29.40 15.90 -9.19
N GLY A 82 30.14 14.78 -9.35
CA GLY A 82 31.59 14.77 -9.51
C GLY A 82 32.39 15.00 -8.21
N LYS A 83 31.83 15.75 -7.25
CA LYS A 83 32.40 15.93 -5.89
C LYS A 83 31.75 15.03 -4.84
N LYS A 84 30.55 14.54 -5.14
CA LYS A 84 29.75 13.68 -4.25
C LYS A 84 29.09 12.59 -5.07
N ASP A 85 29.03 11.40 -4.49
CA ASP A 85 28.24 10.26 -4.93
C ASP A 85 27.52 9.73 -3.69
N TRP A 86 26.20 9.70 -3.73
CA TRP A 86 25.41 9.20 -2.60
C TRP A 86 24.11 8.56 -3.07
N VAL A 87 23.67 7.58 -2.29
CA VAL A 87 22.43 6.82 -2.52
C VAL A 87 21.52 7.03 -1.33
N HIS A 88 20.27 7.39 -1.60
CA HIS A 88 19.29 7.65 -0.55
C HIS A 88 17.87 7.23 -0.96
N TRP A 89 16.96 7.30 0.00
CA TRP A 89 15.54 7.06 -0.25
C TRP A 89 14.88 8.22 -0.99
N ARG A 90 13.91 7.91 -1.83
CA ARG A 90 13.12 8.91 -2.54
C ARG A 90 12.16 9.63 -1.58
N TRP A 91 12.52 10.79 -1.07
CA TRP A 91 11.69 11.45 -0.04
C TRP A 91 10.30 11.85 -0.53
N SER A 92 10.18 12.30 -1.78
CA SER A 92 8.91 12.63 -2.42
C SER A 92 8.32 11.39 -3.10
N CYS A 93 7.31 10.79 -2.47
CA CYS A 93 6.49 9.71 -3.05
C CYS A 93 5.16 9.59 -2.29
N PRO A 94 4.17 8.85 -2.83
CA PRO A 94 2.99 8.44 -2.08
C PRO A 94 3.39 7.54 -0.90
N LYS A 95 3.29 8.07 0.33
CA LYS A 95 3.75 7.37 1.55
C LYS A 95 2.97 6.09 1.80
N PHE A 96 1.66 6.11 1.53
CA PHE A 96 0.80 4.95 1.66
C PHE A 96 1.21 3.80 0.73
N LEU A 97 1.60 4.10 -0.52
CA LEU A 97 2.08 3.06 -1.46
C LEU A 97 3.44 2.51 -1.04
N ARG A 98 4.39 3.36 -0.63
CA ARG A 98 5.65 2.87 -0.05
C ARG A 98 5.37 1.90 1.09
N GLN A 99 4.55 2.32 2.05
CA GLN A 99 4.22 1.54 3.23
C GLN A 99 3.58 0.20 2.85
N THR A 100 2.73 0.17 1.81
CA THR A 100 2.11 -1.07 1.29
C THR A 100 3.16 -2.12 0.97
N PHE A 101 4.18 -1.75 0.16
CA PHE A 101 5.20 -2.70 -0.25
C PHE A 101 6.18 -3.07 0.88
N VAL A 102 6.50 -2.12 1.76
CA VAL A 102 7.36 -2.38 2.93
C VAL A 102 6.69 -3.35 3.91
N GLU A 103 5.41 -3.13 4.22
CA GLU A 103 4.65 -4.02 5.10
C GLU A 103 4.46 -5.40 4.47
N TRP A 104 4.12 -5.47 3.17
CA TRP A 104 4.00 -6.75 2.49
C TRP A 104 5.32 -7.54 2.48
N ALA A 105 6.45 -6.87 2.24
CA ALA A 105 7.76 -7.50 2.29
C ALA A 105 8.09 -8.08 3.68
N GLU A 106 7.60 -7.47 4.76
CA GLU A 106 7.76 -8.00 6.13
C GLU A 106 6.83 -9.20 6.38
N GLN A 107 5.59 -9.16 5.90
CA GLN A 107 4.63 -10.27 6.04
C GLN A 107 4.96 -11.49 5.17
N SER A 108 5.82 -11.33 4.17
CA SER A 108 6.20 -12.38 3.20
C SER A 108 7.45 -13.17 3.61
N ARG A 109 8.05 -12.86 4.76
CA ARG A 109 9.24 -13.54 5.30
C ARG A 109 8.87 -14.81 6.05
#